data_AF-A0A0A0NPS5-F1
#
_entry.id   AF-A0A0A0NPS5-F1
#
_cell.length_a   1.000
_cell.length_b   1.000
_cell.length_c   1.000
_cell.angle_alpha   90.00
_cell.angle_beta   90.00
_cell.angle_gamma   90.00
#
_symmetry.space_group_name_H-M   'P 1'
#
loop_
_entity.id
_entity.type
_entity.pdbx_description
1 polymer ?
#
loop_
_entity_poly.entity_id
_entity_poly.type
_entity_poly.pdbx_seq_one_letter_code
_entity_poly.pdbx_strand_id
1 'polypeptide(L)' 'MSVFLALLVLSVTIFGLFLKYRHGFWQRRGIPHEVPSFPMGDFKEWRTTKGFFEIIGPIYKKYKGTAPFAGMFLV' A
#
# COMPACT_ATOMS: atom_id res chain seq x y z
N MET A 1 3.90 -4.27 -35.76
CA MET A 1 3.41 -3.25 -34.80
C MET A 1 2.36 -3.78 -33.83
N SER A 2 1.36 -4.53 -34.27
CA SER A 2 0.27 -5.06 -33.42
C SER A 2 0.74 -5.92 -32.24
N VAL A 3 1.73 -6.80 -32.44
CA VAL A 3 2.27 -7.69 -31.38
C VAL A 3 2.92 -6.89 -30.25
N PHE A 4 3.65 -5.81 -30.57
CA PHE A 4 4.30 -4.97 -29.58
C PHE A 4 3.28 -4.21 -28.70
N LEU A 5 2.22 -3.68 -29.32
CA LEU A 5 1.10 -3.05 -28.61
C LEU A 5 0.39 -4.05 -27.70
N ALA A 6 0.14 -5.27 -28.17
CA ALA A 6 -0.49 -6.31 -27.37
C ALA A 6 0.37 -6.69 -26.14
N LEU A 7 1.68 -6.83 -26.31
CA LEU A 7 2.61 -7.11 -25.19
C LEU A 7 2.66 -5.97 -24.17
N LEU A 8 2.61 -4.72 -24.63
CA LEU A 8 2.61 -3.56 -23.74
C LEU A 8 1.32 -3.50 -22.89
N VAL A 9 0.16 -3.71 -23.52
CA VAL A 9 -1.13 -3.75 -22.80
C VAL A 9 -1.16 -4.91 -21.80
N LEU A 10 -0.65 -6.09 -22.18
CA LEU A 10 -0.57 -7.24 -21.28
C LEU A 10 0.32 -6.93 -20.07
N SER A 11 1.49 -6.32 -20.30
CA SER A 11 2.43 -5.94 -19.25
C SER A 11 1.80 -4.96 -18.25
N VAL A 12 1.15 -3.90 -18.74
CA VAL A 12 0.46 -2.91 -17.89
C VAL A 12 -0.66 -3.56 -17.08
N THR A 13 -1.40 -4.49 -17.69
CA THR A 13 -2.49 -5.21 -17.02
C THR A 13 -1.97 -6.10 -15.89
N ILE A 14 -0.93 -6.89 -16.17
CA ILE A 14 -0.27 -7.74 -15.16
C ILE A 14 0.30 -6.89 -14.03
N PHE A 15 0.95 -5.77 -14.36
CA PHE A 15 1.50 -4.85 -13.37
C PHE A 15 0.40 -4.26 -12.48
N GLY A 16 -0.72 -3.82 -13.06
CA GLY A 16 -1.88 -3.33 -12.29
C GLY A 16 -2.47 -4.38 -11.36
N LEU A 17 -2.59 -5.63 -11.82
CA LEU A 17 -3.06 -6.75 -10.98
C LEU A 17 -2.07 -7.08 -9.86
N PHE A 18 -0.77 -7.07 -10.15
CA PHE A 18 0.29 -7.29 -9.16
C PHE A 18 0.23 -6.24 -8.05
N LEU A 19 0.08 -4.97 -8.41
CA LEU A 19 -0.08 -3.88 -7.44
C LEU A 19 -1.33 -4.07 -6.59
N LYS A 20 -2.47 -4.33 -7.21
CA LYS A 20 -3.72 -4.60 -6.48
C LYS A 20 -3.56 -5.77 -5.50
N TYR A 21 -2.89 -6.84 -5.93
CA TYR A 21 -2.62 -7.99 -5.08
C TYR A 21 -1.68 -7.63 -3.91
N ARG A 22 -0.64 -6.84 -4.15
CA ARG A 22 0.33 -6.46 -3.12
C ARG A 22 -0.28 -5.50 -2.09
N HIS A 23 -1.01 -4.48 -2.53
CA HIS A 23 -1.68 -3.51 -1.64
C HIS A 23 -2.84 -4.12 -0.86
N GLY A 24 -3.54 -5.09 -1.43
CA GLY A 24 -4.63 -5.80 -0.74
C GLY A 24 -4.18 -6.89 0.25
N PHE A 25 -2.89 -7.02 0.57
CA PHE A 25 -2.39 -8.08 1.46
C PHE A 25 -3.05 -8.04 2.84
N TRP A 26 -3.09 -6.87 3.47
CA TRP A 26 -3.68 -6.69 4.79
C TRP A 26 -5.21 -6.79 4.73
N GLN A 27 -5.84 -6.24 3.68
CA GLN A 27 -7.28 -6.38 3.42
C GLN A 27 -7.71 -7.85 3.30
N ARG A 28 -6.96 -8.68 2.56
CA ARG A 28 -7.26 -10.12 2.43
C ARG A 28 -7.18 -10.90 3.74
N ARG A 29 -6.42 -10.40 4.71
CA ARG A 29 -6.25 -11.01 6.03
C ARG A 29 -7.20 -10.43 7.09
N GLY A 30 -8.07 -9.49 6.72
CA GLY A 30 -8.98 -8.81 7.66
C GLY A 30 -8.24 -7.98 8.71
N ILE A 31 -6.99 -7.63 8.45
CA ILE A 31 -6.16 -6.86 9.39
C ILE A 31 -6.47 -5.37 9.15
N PRO A 32 -6.81 -4.60 10.20
CA PRO A 32 -7.05 -3.18 10.04
C PRO A 32 -5.79 -2.50 9.52
N HIS A 33 -5.95 -1.80 8.41
CA HIS A 33 -4.86 -1.11 7.75
C HIS A 33 -5.40 0.11 7.02
N GLU A 34 -4.57 1.13 6.86
CA GLU A 34 -4.92 2.26 6.02
C GLU A 34 -4.69 1.91 4.54
N VAL A 35 -5.64 2.30 3.69
CA VAL A 35 -5.53 2.04 2.25
C VAL A 35 -4.25 2.72 1.75
N PRO A 36 -3.25 1.97 1.25
CA PRO A 36 -1.94 2.53 1.01
C PRO A 36 -2.03 3.37 -0.25
N SER A 37 -1.59 4.63 -0.17
CA SER A 37 -1.56 5.49 -1.36
C SER A 37 -0.45 5.05 -2.32
N PHE A 38 -0.77 4.74 -3.57
CA PHE A 38 0.25 4.43 -4.58
C PHE A 38 1.07 5.71 -4.89
N PRO A 39 2.42 5.69 -5.02
CA PRO A 39 3.35 4.54 -5.03
C PRO A 39 4.09 4.22 -3.70
N MET A 40 4.15 5.15 -2.73
CA MET A 40 4.95 4.97 -1.48
C MET A 40 4.14 4.45 -0.27
N GLY A 41 2.86 4.14 -0.43
CA GLY A 41 1.99 3.64 0.63
C GLY A 41 1.68 4.67 1.70
N ASP A 42 1.68 4.23 2.96
CA ASP A 42 1.45 5.07 4.15
C ASP A 42 2.69 5.92 4.50
N PHE A 43 3.83 5.63 3.87
CA PHE A 43 5.12 6.27 4.13
C PHE A 43 5.53 7.27 3.04
N LYS A 44 4.56 7.80 2.26
CA LYS A 44 4.84 8.80 1.21
C LYS A 44 5.60 10.04 1.71
N GLU A 45 5.41 10.42 2.97
CA GLU A 45 6.09 11.57 3.59
C GLU A 45 7.31 11.17 4.44
N TRP A 46 7.63 9.87 4.49
CA TRP A 46 8.73 9.35 5.28
C TRP A 46 10.07 9.80 4.70
N ARG A 47 10.91 10.42 5.56
CA ARG A 47 12.19 11.09 5.22
C ARG A 47 12.10 12.39 4.44
N THR A 48 10.94 12.80 3.92
CA THR A 48 10.79 14.09 3.24
C THR A 48 10.27 15.16 4.20
N THR A 49 9.21 14.85 4.93
CA THR A 49 8.48 15.85 5.73
C THR A 49 8.22 15.37 7.16
N LYS A 50 8.19 14.05 7.38
CA LYS A 50 7.84 13.47 8.67
C LYS A 50 8.81 12.39 9.12
N GLY A 51 9.03 12.36 10.43
CA GLY A 51 9.73 11.29 11.13
C GLY A 51 8.90 10.00 11.14
N PHE A 52 9.57 8.86 11.36
CA PHE A 52 8.92 7.54 11.42
C PHE A 52 7.77 7.49 12.46
N PHE A 53 7.99 8.07 13.64
CA PHE A 53 6.98 8.12 14.72
C PHE A 53 5.80 9.05 14.43
N GLU A 54 6.00 10.09 13.62
CA GLU A 54 4.93 11.02 13.23
C GLU A 54 3.95 10.39 12.24
N ILE A 55 4.39 9.37 11.50
CA ILE A 55 3.56 8.58 10.60
C ILE A 55 2.86 7.46 11.37
N ILE A 56 3.58 6.75 12.25
CA ILE A 56 3.04 5.60 12.99
C ILE A 56 2.08 6.04 14.11
N GLY A 57 2.37 7.13 14.79
CA GLY A 57 1.59 7.60 15.94
C GLY A 57 0.09 7.78 15.66
N PRO A 58 -0.30 8.49 14.57
CA PRO A 58 -1.68 8.62 14.14
C PRO A 58 -2.34 7.29 13.82
N ILE A 59 -1.67 6.41 13.06
CA ILE A 59 -2.17 5.08 12.69
C ILE A 59 -2.39 4.23 13.94
N TYR A 60 -1.42 4.21 14.86
CA TYR A 60 -1.54 3.53 16.13
C TYR A 60 -2.73 4.05 16.94
N LYS A 61 -2.86 5.37 17.12
CA LYS A 61 -4.00 5.97 17.85
C LYS A 61 -5.34 5.60 17.23
N LYS A 62 -5.43 5.56 15.90
CA LYS A 62 -6.66 5.22 15.17
C LYS A 62 -7.10 3.78 15.38
N TYR A 63 -6.15 2.84 15.42
CA TYR A 63 -6.46 1.41 15.58
C TYR A 63 -6.31 0.88 17.01
N LYS A 64 -5.87 1.73 17.96
CA LYS A 64 -5.76 1.40 19.38
C LYS A 64 -7.13 1.05 19.94
N GLY A 65 -7.30 -0.20 20.37
CA GLY A 65 -8.55 -0.71 20.97
C GLY A 65 -9.46 -1.45 19.99
N THR A 66 -9.21 -1.38 18.68
CA THR A 66 -9.97 -2.14 17.66
C THR A 66 -9.31 -3.45 17.25
N ALA A 67 -7.98 -3.53 17.27
CA ALA A 67 -7.24 -4.74 16.90
C ALA A 67 -5.90 -4.84 17.64
N PRO A 68 -5.33 -6.05 17.78
CA PRO A 68 -4.04 -6.26 18.44
C PRO A 68 -2.87 -5.61 17.70
N PHE A 69 -3.00 -5.41 16.39
CA PHE A 69 -2.01 -4.73 15.55
C PHE A 69 -2.66 -4.15 14.30
N ALA A 70 -2.04 -3.12 13.73
CA ALA A 70 -2.44 -2.51 12.46
C ALA A 70 -1.39 -2.82 11.39
N GLY A 71 -1.85 -3.19 10.20
CA GLY A 71 -1.00 -3.39 9.04
C GLY A 71 -0.51 -2.04 8.53
N MET A 72 0.77 -1.95 8.20
CA MET A 72 1.33 -0.81 7.47
C MET A 72 2.02 -1.32 6.22
N PHE A 73 1.94 -0.55 5.14
CA PHE A 73 2.58 -0.92 3.88
C PHE A 73 3.72 0.04 3.56
N LEU A 74 4.93 -0.51 3.51
CA LEU A 74 6.17 0.19 3.19
C LEU A 74 6.71 -0.43 1.88
N VAL A 75 6.89 0.42 0.87
CA VAL A 75 7.51 0.06 -0.42
C VAL A 75 8.99 0.41 -0.37
#